data_AF-A0A538E6F7-F1
#
_entry.id   AF-A0A538E6F7-F1
#
_cell.length_a   1.000
_cell.length_b   1.000
_cell.length_c   1.000
_cell.angle_alpha   90.00
_cell.angle_beta   90.00
_cell.angle_gamma   90.00
#
_symmetry.space_group_name_H-M   'P 1'
#
loop_
_entity.id
_entity.type
_entity.pdbx_description
1 polymer ?
#
loop_
_entity_poly.entity_id
_entity_poly.type
_entity_poly.pdbx_seq_one_letter_code
_entity_poly.pdbx_strand_id
1 'polypeptide(L)'
;MREAGSRRRRLSLRRRRCERRARWRGALRHDARSRPSPGRGARVGRARRLGRPPDHRDPADPRARVSARAAAGAVPDVLAPGVRVVFCGINPGRWSAAAGAAFANPRNDFWRLLHAAGFTQRQLQPREQSELLRYGIGLTNAVRRTTRGSSELRKTDFAGASARLEEIAETLAPRAIGFVGKVAYTGVFGGRAEHGLQDRRLGSTALFVLPSTSPANAAVSWDERLRWFRELKDLVG
;
A
#
# COMPACT_ATOMS: atom_id res chain seq x y z
N MET A 1 21.06 -10.54 -33.54
CA MET A 1 21.62 -10.98 -32.24
C MET A 1 21.11 -10.22 -30.99
N ARG A 2 20.57 -8.99 -31.08
CA ARG A 2 20.14 -8.20 -29.90
C ARG A 2 18.78 -8.61 -29.28
N GLU A 3 17.88 -9.23 -30.03
CA GLU A 3 16.54 -9.62 -29.52
C GLU A 3 16.55 -10.83 -28.57
N ALA A 4 17.44 -11.80 -28.81
CA ALA A 4 17.53 -13.02 -28.00
C ALA A 4 17.97 -12.72 -26.55
N GLY A 5 18.85 -11.74 -26.33
CA GLY A 5 19.28 -11.29 -25.00
C GLY A 5 18.17 -10.58 -24.20
N SER A 6 17.28 -9.86 -24.88
CA SER A 6 16.12 -9.20 -24.27
C SER A 6 15.06 -10.22 -23.83
N ARG A 7 14.81 -11.25 -24.63
CA ARG A 7 13.86 -12.34 -24.28
C ARG A 7 14.36 -13.18 -23.11
N ARG A 8 15.65 -13.54 -23.07
CA ARG A 8 16.25 -14.28 -21.93
C ARG A 8 16.20 -13.50 -20.61
N ARG A 9 16.45 -12.18 -20.63
CA ARG A 9 16.30 -11.32 -19.43
C ARG A 9 14.86 -11.21 -18.94
N ARG A 10 13.87 -11.10 -19.84
CA ARG A 10 12.44 -11.08 -19.46
C ARG A 10 11.99 -12.42 -18.86
N LEU A 11 12.47 -13.54 -19.41
CA LEU A 11 12.17 -14.88 -18.88
C LEU A 11 12.80 -15.11 -17.49
N SER A 12 14.03 -14.62 -17.25
CA SER A 12 14.66 -14.74 -15.92
C SER A 12 13.99 -13.85 -14.87
N LEU A 13 13.53 -12.66 -15.25
CA LEU A 13 12.75 -11.79 -14.36
C LEU A 13 11.37 -12.39 -14.04
N ARG A 14 10.71 -13.03 -15.01
CA ARG A 14 9.45 -13.76 -14.80
C ARG A 14 9.61 -14.96 -13.86
N ARG A 15 10.67 -15.76 -14.02
CA ARG A 15 10.98 -16.88 -13.11
C ARG A 15 11.26 -16.41 -11.68
N ARG A 16 12.12 -15.41 -11.50
CA ARG A 16 12.39 -14.81 -10.18
C ARG A 16 11.13 -14.18 -9.55
N ARG A 17 10.18 -13.66 -10.34
CA ARG A 17 8.88 -13.18 -9.85
C ARG A 17 7.98 -14.31 -9.33
N CYS A 18 7.85 -15.41 -10.08
CA CYS A 18 7.07 -16.57 -9.66
C CYS A 18 7.66 -17.21 -8.39
N GLU A 19 8.99 -17.37 -8.34
CA GLU A 19 9.69 -17.92 -7.17
C GLU A 19 9.51 -17.02 -5.92
N ARG A 20 9.55 -15.69 -6.09
CA ARG A 20 9.29 -14.74 -4.99
C ARG A 20 7.86 -14.80 -4.47
N ARG A 21 6.87 -14.85 -5.37
CA ARG A 21 5.46 -15.04 -4.99
C ARG A 21 5.25 -16.36 -4.24
N ALA A 22 5.85 -17.44 -4.74
CA ALA A 22 5.74 -18.76 -4.12
C ALA A 22 6.37 -18.80 -2.73
N ARG A 23 7.57 -18.23 -2.56
CA ARG A 23 8.23 -18.10 -1.24
C ARG A 23 7.37 -17.31 -0.25
N TRP A 24 6.72 -16.23 -0.70
CA TRP A 24 5.86 -15.44 0.18
C TRP A 24 4.53 -16.13 0.54
N ARG A 25 3.87 -16.80 -0.43
CA ARG A 25 2.70 -17.64 -0.13
C ARG A 25 3.06 -18.79 0.82
N GLY A 26 4.27 -19.32 0.75
CA GLY A 26 4.79 -20.31 1.70
C GLY A 26 5.03 -19.75 3.11
N ALA A 27 5.63 -18.55 3.21
CA ALA A 27 5.87 -17.89 4.49
C ALA A 27 4.57 -17.56 5.25
N LEU A 28 3.53 -17.07 4.56
CA LEU A 28 2.21 -16.83 5.15
C LEU A 28 1.55 -18.12 5.69
N ARG A 29 1.80 -19.27 5.06
CA ARG A 29 1.26 -20.57 5.49
C ARG A 29 1.99 -21.15 6.71
N HIS A 30 3.26 -20.80 6.91
CA HIS A 30 3.99 -21.22 8.10
C HIS A 30 3.56 -20.45 9.35
N ASP A 31 3.26 -19.16 9.21
CA ASP A 31 2.80 -18.33 10.33
C ASP A 31 1.36 -18.69 10.78
N ALA A 32 0.54 -19.19 9.85
CA ALA A 32 -0.82 -19.67 10.17
C ALA A 32 -0.87 -20.98 10.99
N ARG A 33 0.24 -21.74 11.08
CA ARG A 33 0.31 -23.02 11.80
C ARG A 33 0.62 -22.89 13.29
N SER A 34 0.88 -21.68 13.77
CA SER A 34 1.19 -21.37 15.18
C SER A 34 -0.04 -20.99 16.00
N ARG A 35 -1.25 -21.16 15.48
CA ARG A 35 -2.50 -20.87 16.19
C ARG A 35 -2.92 -22.07 17.04
N PRO A 36 -3.15 -21.92 18.35
CA PRO A 36 -3.64 -23.01 19.17
C PRO A 36 -5.07 -23.40 18.74
N SER A 37 -5.29 -24.70 18.54
CA SER A 37 -6.62 -25.28 18.30
C SER A 37 -7.51 -25.11 19.54
N PRO A 38 -8.79 -24.74 19.42
CA PRO A 38 -9.71 -24.78 20.55
C PRO A 38 -10.06 -26.26 20.83
N GLY A 39 -9.73 -26.71 22.04
CA GLY A 39 -10.11 -28.03 22.54
C GLY A 39 -11.63 -28.19 22.62
N ARG A 40 -12.09 -29.41 22.33
CA ARG A 40 -13.49 -29.82 22.45
C ARG A 40 -13.82 -30.05 23.93
N GLY A 41 -14.87 -29.41 24.43
CA GLY A 41 -15.46 -29.67 25.74
C GLY A 41 -16.77 -28.89 25.90
N ALA A 42 -17.88 -29.61 26.05
CA ALA A 42 -19.24 -29.09 26.04
C ALA A 42 -19.70 -28.59 27.43
N ARG A 43 -20.51 -27.53 27.48
CA ARG A 43 -21.95 -27.52 27.87
C ARG A 43 -22.45 -26.11 28.25
N VAL A 44 -23.56 -25.77 27.59
CA VAL A 44 -24.76 -24.97 27.96
C VAL A 44 -24.66 -23.82 28.99
N GLY A 45 -25.09 -22.63 28.55
CA GLY A 45 -26.02 -21.81 29.34
C GLY A 45 -25.49 -20.50 29.94
N ARG A 46 -25.47 -19.42 29.14
CA ARG A 46 -25.96 -18.07 29.50
C ARG A 46 -25.75 -17.13 28.31
N ALA A 47 -26.80 -16.39 27.94
CA ALA A 47 -26.73 -15.36 26.91
C ALA A 47 -25.67 -14.32 27.30
N ARG A 48 -24.50 -14.38 26.66
CA ARG A 48 -23.50 -13.32 26.73
C ARG A 48 -24.10 -12.10 26.02
N ARG A 49 -24.32 -11.01 26.78
CA ARG A 49 -24.44 -9.68 26.20
C ARG A 49 -23.33 -9.53 25.16
N LEU A 50 -23.70 -9.25 23.90
CA LEU A 50 -22.75 -8.84 22.89
C LEU A 50 -22.03 -7.61 23.45
N GLY A 51 -20.79 -7.79 23.88
CA GLY A 51 -19.96 -6.71 24.37
C GLY A 51 -19.86 -5.64 23.29
N ARG A 52 -20.09 -4.38 23.68
CA ARG A 52 -19.83 -3.21 22.84
C ARG A 52 -18.41 -3.32 22.27
N PRO A 53 -18.19 -3.08 20.96
CA PRO A 53 -16.84 -3.11 20.40
C PRO A 53 -15.93 -2.13 21.17
N PRO A 54 -14.63 -2.45 21.34
CA PRO A 54 -13.71 -1.60 22.08
C PRO A 54 -13.68 -0.19 21.49
N ASP A 55 -13.86 0.80 22.35
CA ASP A 55 -13.78 2.22 21.98
C ASP A 55 -12.30 2.56 21.81
N HIS A 56 -11.81 2.72 20.58
CA HIS A 56 -10.40 2.96 20.26
C HIS A 56 -9.92 4.39 20.57
N ARG A 57 -10.43 5.01 21.65
CA ARG A 57 -10.12 6.40 22.05
C ARG A 57 -8.98 6.51 23.05
N ASP A 58 -8.25 5.44 23.34
CA ASP A 58 -7.07 5.55 24.20
C ASP A 58 -5.92 6.28 23.46
N PRO A 59 -5.51 7.49 23.89
CA PRO A 59 -4.41 8.23 23.26
C PRO A 59 -3.05 7.52 23.41
N ALA A 60 -2.94 6.52 24.28
CA ALA A 60 -1.75 5.70 24.44
C ALA A 60 -1.65 4.55 23.42
N ASP A 61 -2.73 4.18 22.72
CA ASP A 61 -2.70 3.15 21.68
C ASP A 61 -1.79 3.61 20.51
N PRO A 62 -0.69 2.89 20.20
CA PRO A 62 0.17 3.21 19.07
C PRO A 62 -0.59 3.39 17.75
N ARG A 63 -1.71 2.67 17.57
CA ARG A 63 -2.57 2.77 16.38
C ARG A 63 -3.31 4.10 16.29
N ALA A 64 -3.79 4.61 17.43
CA ALA A 64 -4.41 5.92 17.50
C ALA A 64 -3.39 7.02 17.19
N ARG A 65 -2.13 6.84 17.64
CA ARG A 65 -1.02 7.78 17.36
C ARG A 65 -0.63 7.83 15.89
N VAL A 66 -0.49 6.69 15.22
CA VAL A 66 -0.26 6.63 13.76
C VAL A 66 -1.38 7.35 13.01
N SER A 67 -2.63 7.14 13.44
CA SER A 67 -3.82 7.78 12.86
C SER A 67 -3.89 9.29 13.15
N ALA A 68 -3.39 9.77 14.28
CA ALA A 68 -3.34 11.21 14.60
C ALA A 68 -2.20 11.93 13.85
N ARG A 69 -1.01 11.31 13.77
CA ARG A 69 0.16 11.86 13.07
C ARG A 69 -0.01 11.88 11.54
N ALA A 70 -0.96 11.09 11.02
CA ALA A 70 -1.45 11.12 9.65
C ALA A 70 -1.92 12.50 9.18
N ALA A 71 -2.38 13.36 10.10
CA ALA A 71 -2.98 14.65 9.78
C ALA A 71 -1.98 15.74 9.35
N ALA A 72 -0.67 15.48 9.37
CA ALA A 72 0.34 16.48 9.02
C ALA A 72 0.48 16.67 7.49
N GLY A 73 0.20 17.87 6.98
CA GLY A 73 0.43 18.27 5.58
C GLY A 73 -0.85 18.51 4.78
N ALA A 74 -0.72 18.91 3.52
CA ALA A 74 -1.85 19.32 2.69
C ALA A 74 -2.80 18.17 2.29
N VAL A 75 -2.35 16.91 2.44
CA VAL A 75 -3.18 15.72 2.21
C VAL A 75 -2.94 14.78 3.39
N PRO A 76 -3.94 14.55 4.25
CA PRO A 76 -3.80 13.66 5.38
C PRO A 76 -3.64 12.21 4.92
N ASP A 77 -2.91 11.41 5.70
CA ASP A 77 -2.89 9.96 5.49
C ASP A 77 -4.27 9.37 5.87
N VAL A 78 -4.65 8.28 5.22
CA VAL A 78 -5.85 7.49 5.55
C VAL A 78 -5.37 6.16 6.11
N LEU A 79 -5.31 6.05 7.43
CA LEU A 79 -4.74 4.90 8.11
C LEU A 79 -5.62 4.53 9.31
N ALA A 80 -5.82 3.23 9.52
CA ALA A 80 -6.51 2.68 10.68
C ALA A 80 -6.09 1.22 10.88
N PRO A 81 -6.33 0.64 12.08
CA PRO A 81 -6.20 -0.80 12.28
C PRO A 81 -7.02 -1.60 11.26
N GLY A 82 -6.50 -2.79 10.87
CA GLY A 82 -7.20 -3.69 9.95
C GLY A 82 -6.96 -3.40 8.47
N VAL A 83 -6.18 -2.37 8.11
CA VAL A 83 -5.73 -2.19 6.73
C VAL A 83 -4.87 -3.38 6.28
N ARG A 84 -5.24 -3.96 5.14
CA ARG A 84 -4.59 -5.11 4.51
C ARG A 84 -3.48 -4.65 3.57
N VAL A 85 -3.65 -3.47 2.98
CA VAL A 85 -2.70 -2.82 2.08
C VAL A 85 -2.68 -1.32 2.36
N VAL A 86 -1.50 -0.72 2.28
CA VAL A 86 -1.35 0.75 2.30
C VAL A 86 -0.74 1.18 0.97
N PHE A 87 -1.42 2.04 0.22
CA PHE A 87 -0.85 2.66 -0.97
C PHE A 87 -0.04 3.89 -0.58
N CYS A 88 1.21 3.93 -1.00
CA CYS A 88 2.14 5.04 -0.76
C CYS A 88 2.38 5.78 -2.07
N GLY A 89 1.80 6.97 -2.22
CA GLY A 89 2.11 7.88 -3.32
C GLY A 89 3.50 8.49 -3.18
N ILE A 90 3.96 9.21 -4.21
CA ILE A 90 5.25 9.92 -4.15
C ILE A 90 5.11 11.12 -3.22
N ASN A 91 4.25 12.07 -3.60
CA ASN A 91 3.98 13.29 -2.86
C ASN A 91 2.65 13.91 -3.36
N PRO A 92 2.00 14.78 -2.58
CA PRO A 92 0.82 15.51 -3.05
C PRO A 92 1.13 16.38 -4.26
N GLY A 93 0.39 16.20 -5.35
CA GLY A 93 0.30 17.20 -6.42
C GLY A 93 -0.61 18.36 -6.00
N ARG A 94 -0.54 19.49 -6.68
CA ARG A 94 -1.41 20.66 -6.38
C ARG A 94 -2.91 20.35 -6.33
N TRP A 95 -3.42 19.50 -7.21
CA TRP A 95 -4.83 19.08 -7.20
C TRP A 95 -5.18 18.34 -5.91
N SER A 96 -4.32 17.39 -5.51
CA SER A 96 -4.48 16.65 -4.26
C SER A 96 -4.43 17.58 -3.05
N ALA A 97 -3.47 18.50 -3.02
CA ALA A 97 -3.33 19.46 -1.94
C ALA A 97 -4.53 20.41 -1.84
N ALA A 98 -5.02 20.94 -2.96
CA ALA A 98 -6.20 21.81 -2.98
C ALA A 98 -7.48 21.08 -2.53
N ALA A 99 -7.59 19.78 -2.86
CA ALA A 99 -8.74 18.96 -2.47
C ALA A 99 -8.63 18.32 -1.08
N GLY A 100 -7.47 18.41 -0.41
CA GLY A 100 -7.20 17.66 0.82
C GLY A 100 -7.28 16.13 0.65
N ALA A 101 -7.10 15.62 -0.58
CA ALA A 101 -7.39 14.24 -0.92
C ALA A 101 -6.31 13.59 -1.80
N ALA A 102 -6.02 12.33 -1.55
CA ALA A 102 -5.02 11.59 -2.29
C ALA A 102 -5.43 11.40 -3.76
N PHE A 103 -4.46 11.54 -4.66
CA PHE A 103 -4.65 11.30 -6.09
C PHE A 103 -5.83 12.07 -6.73
N ALA A 104 -6.13 13.29 -6.27
CA ALA A 104 -7.33 14.03 -6.67
C ALA A 104 -7.29 14.69 -8.05
N ASN A 105 -6.15 14.66 -8.76
CA ASN A 105 -6.12 15.13 -10.15
C ASN A 105 -7.08 14.25 -10.99
N PRO A 106 -8.07 14.83 -11.69
CA PRO A 106 -9.05 14.05 -12.47
C PRO A 106 -8.43 13.16 -13.57
N ARG A 107 -7.22 13.50 -14.03
CA ARG A 107 -6.45 12.70 -15.01
C ARG A 107 -5.56 11.63 -14.36
N ASN A 108 -5.56 11.51 -13.04
CA ASN A 108 -4.83 10.46 -12.33
C ASN A 108 -5.68 9.19 -12.31
N ASP A 109 -5.12 8.09 -12.79
CA ASP A 109 -5.86 6.84 -12.96
C ASP A 109 -6.04 6.04 -11.66
N PHE A 110 -5.50 6.49 -10.52
CA PHE A 110 -5.46 5.70 -9.28
C PHE A 110 -6.82 5.15 -8.89
N TRP A 111 -7.84 5.99 -8.76
CA TRP A 111 -9.18 5.59 -8.32
C TRP A 111 -9.86 4.63 -9.31
N ARG A 112 -9.67 4.86 -10.61
CA ARG A 112 -10.18 3.99 -11.67
C ARG A 112 -9.47 2.62 -11.64
N LEU A 113 -8.15 2.60 -11.50
CA LEU A 113 -7.33 1.39 -11.43
C LEU A 113 -7.62 0.57 -10.17
N LEU A 114 -7.84 1.25 -9.05
CA LEU A 114 -8.19 0.62 -7.78
C LEU A 114 -9.50 -0.17 -7.93
N HIS A 115 -10.53 0.46 -8.50
CA HIS A 115 -11.80 -0.20 -8.78
C HIS A 115 -11.65 -1.32 -9.83
N ALA A 116 -11.03 -1.05 -10.97
CA ALA A 116 -10.88 -2.03 -12.06
C ALA A 116 -10.03 -3.26 -11.67
N ALA A 117 -9.15 -3.12 -10.68
CA ALA A 117 -8.39 -4.22 -10.11
C ALA A 117 -9.16 -5.00 -9.03
N GLY A 118 -10.38 -4.58 -8.68
CA GLY A 118 -11.24 -5.25 -7.71
C GLY A 118 -10.91 -4.96 -6.24
N PHE A 119 -10.20 -3.85 -5.95
CA PHE A 119 -10.00 -3.42 -4.56
C PHE A 119 -11.27 -2.84 -3.94
N THR A 120 -12.13 -2.21 -4.75
CA THR A 120 -13.39 -1.60 -4.33
C THR A 120 -14.55 -2.05 -5.23
N GLN A 121 -15.74 -2.17 -4.65
CA GLN A 121 -16.95 -2.62 -5.37
C GLN A 121 -17.46 -1.60 -6.41
N ARG A 122 -17.20 -0.32 -6.17
CA ARG A 122 -17.45 0.79 -7.11
C ARG A 122 -16.22 1.69 -7.19
N GLN A 123 -16.18 2.56 -8.19
CA GLN A 123 -15.20 3.64 -8.22
C GLN A 123 -15.54 4.70 -7.18
N LEU A 124 -14.66 4.86 -6.19
CA LEU A 124 -14.73 5.96 -5.22
C LEU A 124 -14.14 7.23 -5.82
N GLN A 125 -14.63 8.38 -5.37
CA GLN A 125 -14.06 9.69 -5.63
C GLN A 125 -12.99 10.04 -4.58
N PRO A 126 -12.03 10.94 -4.88
CA PRO A 126 -10.99 11.34 -3.93
C PRO A 126 -11.53 11.80 -2.56
N ARG A 127 -12.64 12.55 -2.55
CA ARG A 127 -13.29 13.02 -1.31
C ARG A 127 -13.85 11.89 -0.44
N GLU A 128 -14.06 10.71 -1.02
CA GLU A 128 -14.55 9.51 -0.33
C GLU A 128 -13.39 8.66 0.21
N GLN A 129 -12.15 9.18 0.26
CA GLN A 129 -10.98 8.38 0.62
C GLN A 129 -11.05 7.68 1.98
N SER A 130 -11.80 8.21 2.95
CA SER A 130 -12.02 7.56 4.24
C SER A 130 -12.79 6.23 4.12
N GLU A 131 -13.65 6.07 3.11
CA GLU A 131 -14.39 4.83 2.83
C GLU A 131 -13.44 3.66 2.51
N LEU A 132 -12.22 3.94 2.04
CA LEU A 132 -11.21 2.91 1.75
C LEU A 132 -10.86 2.04 2.96
N LEU A 133 -10.99 2.59 4.17
CA LEU A 133 -10.76 1.84 5.40
C LEU A 133 -11.71 0.65 5.52
N ARG A 134 -12.95 0.77 5.04
CA ARG A 134 -13.92 -0.34 5.01
C ARG A 134 -13.49 -1.49 4.09
N TYR A 135 -12.68 -1.20 3.08
CA TYR A 135 -12.10 -2.18 2.17
C TYR A 135 -10.74 -2.73 2.66
N GLY A 136 -10.29 -2.28 3.85
CA GLY A 136 -8.99 -2.59 4.41
C GLY A 136 -7.85 -1.95 3.59
N ILE A 137 -8.04 -0.74 3.09
CA ILE A 137 -7.07 -0.02 2.26
C ILE A 137 -6.71 1.29 2.97
N GLY A 138 -5.42 1.48 3.18
CA GLY A 138 -4.86 2.76 3.66
C GLY A 138 -4.18 3.54 2.55
N LEU A 139 -3.99 4.84 2.77
CA LEU A 139 -3.29 5.77 1.88
C LEU A 139 -2.26 6.59 2.65
N THR A 140 -1.11 6.81 2.04
CA THR A 140 -0.08 7.74 2.52
C THR A 140 0.75 8.26 1.34
N ASN A 141 1.72 9.14 1.59
CA ASN A 141 2.75 9.53 0.62
C ASN A 141 4.15 9.35 1.23
N ALA A 142 5.16 9.12 0.38
CA ALA A 142 6.56 9.09 0.81
C ALA A 142 7.04 10.47 1.28
N VAL A 143 6.64 11.53 0.57
CA VAL A 143 6.95 12.92 0.88
C VAL A 143 5.67 13.69 1.18
N ARG A 144 5.68 14.52 2.23
CA ARG A 144 4.53 15.36 2.63
C ARG A 144 4.46 16.69 1.87
N ARG A 145 5.58 17.18 1.32
CA ARG A 145 5.65 18.45 0.56
C ARG A 145 4.87 18.38 -0.75
N THR A 146 3.99 19.36 -0.94
CA THR A 146 3.26 19.55 -2.21
C THR A 146 4.17 20.10 -3.30
N THR A 147 4.11 19.53 -4.50
CA THR A 147 4.84 20.03 -5.69
C THR A 147 3.98 19.97 -6.96
N ARG A 148 4.49 20.49 -8.09
CA ARG A 148 3.85 20.25 -9.40
C ARG A 148 3.97 18.80 -9.85
N GLY A 149 5.11 18.19 -9.54
CA GLY A 149 5.46 16.85 -9.94
C GLY A 149 6.70 16.39 -9.20
N SER A 150 6.97 15.09 -9.29
CA SER A 150 8.06 14.45 -8.53
C SER A 150 9.46 14.89 -8.97
N SER A 151 9.60 15.53 -10.13
CA SER A 151 10.87 16.08 -10.61
C SER A 151 11.38 17.27 -9.77
N GLU A 152 10.50 17.93 -9.02
CA GLU A 152 10.85 19.03 -8.11
C GLU A 152 11.32 18.54 -6.73
N LEU A 153 11.31 17.23 -6.50
CA LEU A 153 11.70 16.64 -5.22
C LEU A 153 13.22 16.51 -5.12
N ARG A 154 13.74 16.85 -3.93
CA ARG A 154 15.13 16.69 -3.53
C ARG A 154 15.23 15.47 -2.61
N LYS A 155 16.44 14.93 -2.43
CA LYS A 155 16.68 13.80 -1.51
C LYS A 155 16.21 14.13 -0.07
N THR A 156 16.42 15.36 0.36
CA THR A 156 16.02 15.84 1.70
C THR A 156 14.50 15.83 1.90
N ASP A 157 13.69 15.91 0.84
CA ASP A 157 12.23 15.82 0.95
C ASP A 157 11.77 14.43 1.44
N PHE A 158 12.58 13.39 1.24
CA PHE A 158 12.32 12.02 1.71
C PHE A 158 12.85 11.74 3.13
N ALA A 159 13.46 12.74 3.78
CA ALA A 159 13.98 12.57 5.14
C ALA A 159 12.88 12.09 6.09
N GLY A 160 13.19 11.07 6.91
CA GLY A 160 12.25 10.46 7.86
C GLY A 160 11.14 9.60 7.23
N ALA A 161 11.08 9.49 5.90
CA ALA A 161 10.05 8.67 5.24
C ALA A 161 10.19 7.17 5.54
N SER A 162 11.42 6.65 5.61
CA SER A 162 11.66 5.22 5.96
C SER A 162 11.14 4.93 7.37
N ALA A 163 11.57 5.71 8.36
CA ALA A 163 11.15 5.55 9.75
C ALA A 163 9.62 5.64 9.91
N ARG A 164 8.95 6.57 9.21
CA ARG A 164 7.48 6.64 9.22
C ARG A 164 6.82 5.40 8.63
N LEU A 165 7.34 4.89 7.51
CA LEU A 165 6.79 3.70 6.86
C LEU A 165 7.07 2.43 7.68
N GLU A 166 8.19 2.38 8.39
CA GLU A 166 8.51 1.35 9.39
C GLU A 166 7.51 1.39 10.55
N GLU A 167 7.25 2.57 11.13
CA GLU A 167 6.25 2.75 12.19
C GLU A 167 4.85 2.29 11.75
N ILE A 168 4.44 2.63 10.52
CA ILE A 168 3.17 2.16 9.93
C ILE A 168 3.18 0.64 9.79
N ALA A 169 4.27 0.05 9.29
CA ALA A 169 4.40 -1.38 9.05
C ALA A 169 4.38 -2.18 10.37
N GLU A 170 5.02 -1.68 11.42
CA GLU A 170 5.06 -2.31 12.73
C GLU A 170 3.73 -2.19 13.47
N THR A 171 3.12 -1.01 13.43
CA THR A 171 1.90 -0.71 14.21
C THR A 171 0.64 -1.29 13.59
N LEU A 172 0.49 -1.14 12.27
CA LEU A 172 -0.73 -1.55 11.55
C LEU A 172 -0.59 -2.92 10.89
N ALA A 173 0.65 -3.41 10.73
CA ALA A 173 0.96 -4.72 10.14
C ALA A 173 0.19 -5.03 8.84
N PRO A 174 0.14 -4.11 7.85
CA PRO A 174 -0.49 -4.42 6.57
C PRO A 174 0.27 -5.56 5.88
N ARG A 175 -0.44 -6.34 5.05
CA ARG A 175 0.20 -7.40 4.26
C ARG A 175 1.22 -6.83 3.27
N ALA A 176 0.94 -5.65 2.73
CA ALA A 176 1.87 -4.95 1.85
C ALA A 176 1.73 -3.42 1.91
N ILE A 177 2.84 -2.73 1.64
CA ILE A 177 2.85 -1.32 1.22
C ILE A 177 3.11 -1.26 -0.28
N GLY A 178 2.16 -0.68 -1.02
CA GLY A 178 2.20 -0.50 -2.46
C GLY A 178 2.68 0.91 -2.85
N PHE A 179 3.92 1.05 -3.30
CA PHE A 179 4.49 2.31 -3.77
C PHE A 179 3.99 2.65 -5.17
N VAL A 180 3.18 3.70 -5.31
CA VAL A 180 2.60 4.15 -6.58
C VAL A 180 3.61 5.01 -7.34
N GLY A 181 4.48 4.34 -8.09
CA GLY A 181 5.59 4.93 -8.83
C GLY A 181 6.95 4.62 -8.22
N LYS A 182 7.92 4.28 -9.09
CA LYS A 182 9.29 3.92 -8.67
C LYS A 182 9.96 4.99 -7.80
N VAL A 183 9.71 6.26 -8.08
CA VAL A 183 10.29 7.40 -7.33
C VAL A 183 9.94 7.36 -5.84
N ALA A 184 8.72 6.94 -5.48
CA ALA A 184 8.32 6.84 -4.08
C ALA A 184 9.20 5.83 -3.34
N TYR A 185 9.41 4.65 -3.94
CA TYR A 185 10.25 3.60 -3.35
C TYR A 185 11.74 3.99 -3.34
N THR A 186 12.27 4.42 -4.48
CA THR A 186 13.71 4.72 -4.61
C THR A 186 14.11 5.98 -3.84
N GLY A 187 13.20 6.93 -3.66
CA GLY A 187 13.45 8.09 -2.81
C GLY A 187 13.58 7.73 -1.33
N VAL A 188 12.80 6.74 -0.86
CA VAL A 188 12.86 6.26 0.53
C VAL A 188 14.05 5.33 0.78
N PHE A 189 14.26 4.34 -0.09
CA PHE A 189 15.22 3.25 0.16
C PHE A 189 16.49 3.30 -0.70
N GLY A 190 16.59 4.28 -1.61
CA GLY A 190 17.67 4.34 -2.58
C GLY A 190 17.62 3.22 -3.63
N GLY A 191 18.69 3.14 -4.42
CA GLY A 191 18.89 2.06 -5.39
C GLY A 191 17.94 2.08 -6.59
N ARG A 192 17.85 0.93 -7.29
CA ARG A 192 16.96 0.72 -8.42
C ARG A 192 15.75 -0.11 -7.99
N ALA A 193 14.59 0.18 -8.58
CA ALA A 193 13.37 -0.56 -8.34
C ALA A 193 12.79 -1.09 -9.65
N GLU A 194 12.22 -2.30 -9.60
CA GLU A 194 11.35 -2.83 -10.63
C GLU A 194 9.90 -2.88 -10.15
N HIS A 195 8.93 -2.82 -11.06
CA HIS A 195 7.53 -3.00 -10.64
C HIS A 195 7.34 -4.38 -10.02
N GLY A 196 6.37 -4.56 -9.12
CA GLY A 196 6.08 -5.81 -8.43
C GLY A 196 6.69 -5.93 -7.03
N LEU A 197 6.72 -7.16 -6.51
CA LEU A 197 7.25 -7.49 -5.18
C LEU A 197 8.76 -7.26 -5.11
N GLN A 198 9.20 -6.57 -4.06
CA GLN A 198 10.62 -6.31 -3.77
C GLN A 198 11.18 -7.34 -2.78
N ASP A 199 12.50 -7.46 -2.77
CA ASP A 199 13.20 -8.32 -1.80
C ASP A 199 13.22 -7.69 -0.38
N ARG A 200 13.27 -6.34 -0.31
CA ARG A 200 13.18 -5.59 0.95
C ARG A 200 11.78 -5.72 1.57
N ARG A 201 11.74 -5.77 2.90
CA ARG A 201 10.55 -5.83 3.76
C ARG A 201 10.68 -4.85 4.92
N LEU A 202 9.56 -4.50 5.52
CA LEU A 202 9.50 -3.79 6.81
C LEU A 202 8.77 -4.72 7.80
N GLY A 203 9.52 -5.39 8.67
CA GLY A 203 9.00 -6.51 9.46
C GLY A 203 8.37 -7.59 8.57
N SER A 204 7.12 -7.96 8.86
CA SER A 204 6.34 -8.90 8.03
C SER A 204 5.71 -8.26 6.78
N THR A 205 5.68 -6.93 6.70
CA THR A 205 5.07 -6.17 5.61
C THR A 205 5.89 -6.28 4.31
N ALA A 206 5.25 -6.76 3.24
CA ALA A 206 5.87 -6.80 1.93
C ALA A 206 5.93 -5.41 1.27
N LEU A 207 6.98 -5.11 0.51
CA LEU A 207 7.06 -3.90 -0.30
C LEU A 207 6.80 -4.23 -1.77
N PHE A 208 5.90 -3.48 -2.39
CA PHE A 208 5.50 -3.69 -3.77
C PHE A 208 5.53 -2.37 -4.53
N VAL A 209 6.10 -2.35 -5.73
CA VAL A 209 6.22 -1.12 -6.53
C VAL A 209 5.26 -1.19 -7.72
N LEU A 210 4.35 -0.23 -7.82
CA LEU A 210 3.44 -0.08 -8.95
C LEU A 210 3.98 0.98 -9.92
N PRO A 211 3.55 0.97 -11.19
CA PRO A 211 3.74 2.12 -12.05
C PRO A 211 3.05 3.36 -11.46
N SER A 212 3.58 4.55 -11.77
CA SER A 212 2.88 5.78 -11.41
C SER A 212 1.57 5.89 -12.18
N THR A 213 0.52 6.31 -11.49
CA THR A 213 -0.83 6.56 -12.04
C THR A 213 -1.02 8.00 -12.52
N SER A 214 0.00 8.85 -12.36
CA SER A 214 -0.02 10.23 -12.84
C SER A 214 -0.11 10.27 -14.38
N PRO A 215 -0.83 11.24 -14.96
CA PRO A 215 -0.83 11.44 -16.41
C PRO A 215 0.56 11.75 -16.97
N ALA A 216 1.48 12.26 -16.14
CA ALA A 216 2.87 12.49 -16.53
C ALA A 216 3.64 11.19 -16.89
N ASN A 217 3.15 10.03 -16.46
CA ASN A 217 3.71 8.73 -16.78
C ASN A 217 3.03 8.08 -18.01
N ALA A 218 2.79 8.86 -19.07
CA ALA A 218 2.02 8.46 -20.25
C ALA A 218 2.61 7.25 -21.01
N ALA A 219 3.91 6.96 -20.83
CA ALA A 219 4.58 5.82 -21.45
C ALA A 219 4.08 4.45 -20.97
N VAL A 220 3.47 4.36 -19.78
CA VAL A 220 2.92 3.10 -19.26
C VAL A 220 1.43 3.02 -19.57
N SER A 221 1.05 2.03 -20.38
CA SER A 221 -0.34 1.81 -20.77
C SER A 221 -1.26 1.49 -19.58
N TRP A 222 -2.55 1.74 -19.75
CA TRP A 222 -3.60 1.36 -18.79
C TRP A 222 -3.52 -0.12 -18.40
N ASP A 223 -3.43 -1.02 -19.38
CA ASP A 223 -3.40 -2.47 -19.12
C ASP A 223 -2.17 -2.91 -18.32
N GLU A 224 -1.02 -2.27 -18.55
CA GLU A 224 0.17 -2.52 -17.76
C GLU A 224 0.00 -2.03 -16.32
N ARG A 225 -0.60 -0.86 -16.10
CA ARG A 225 -0.93 -0.38 -14.74
C ARG A 225 -1.90 -1.34 -14.05
N LEU A 226 -2.98 -1.70 -14.74
CA LEU A 226 -4.04 -2.58 -14.21
C LEU A 226 -3.49 -3.96 -13.83
N ARG A 227 -2.59 -4.52 -14.66
CA ARG A 227 -1.88 -5.77 -14.36
C ARG A 227 -1.18 -5.71 -13.01
N TRP A 228 -0.40 -4.67 -12.74
CA TRP A 228 0.32 -4.52 -11.47
C TRP A 228 -0.60 -4.31 -10.26
N PHE A 229 -1.71 -3.59 -10.44
CA PHE A 229 -2.72 -3.44 -9.40
C PHE A 229 -3.40 -4.78 -9.08
N ARG A 230 -3.80 -5.57 -10.08
CA ARG A 230 -4.34 -6.93 -9.89
C ARG A 230 -3.33 -7.85 -9.22
N GLU A 231 -2.07 -7.76 -9.64
CA GLU A 231 -1.01 -8.51 -9.00
C GLU A 231 -0.87 -8.17 -7.50
N LEU A 232 -0.92 -6.89 -7.14
CA LEU A 232 -0.92 -6.49 -5.73
C LEU A 232 -2.17 -6.98 -4.99
N LYS A 233 -3.35 -6.91 -5.63
CA LYS A 233 -4.61 -7.43 -5.05
C LYS A 233 -4.47 -8.92 -4.71
N ASP A 234 -3.97 -9.73 -5.63
CA ASP A 234 -3.74 -11.17 -5.42
C ASP A 234 -2.76 -11.48 -4.29
N LEU A 235 -1.82 -10.57 -4.04
CA LEU A 235 -0.86 -10.67 -2.94
C LEU A 235 -1.56 -10.44 -1.60
N VAL A 236 -2.39 -9.41 -1.50
CA VAL A 236 -2.99 -9.00 -0.23
C VAL A 236 -4.36 -9.64 0.06
N GLY A 237 -4.89 -10.44 -0.86
CA GLY A 237 -6.25 -11.01 -0.79
C GLY A 237 -7.32 -9.95 -0.90
#